data_AF-A0A839AL48-F1
#
_entry.id   AF-A0A839AL48-F1
#
_cell.length_a   1.000
_cell.length_b   1.000
_cell.length_c   1.000
_cell.angle_alpha   90.00
_cell.angle_beta   90.00
_cell.angle_gamma   90.00
#
_symmetry.space_group_name_H-M   'P 1'
#
loop_
_entity.id
_entity.type
_entity.pdbx_description
1 polymer ?
#
loop_
_entity_poly.entity_id
_entity_poly.type
_entity_poly.pdbx_seq_one_letter_code
_entity_poly.pdbx_strand_id
1 'polypeptide(L)'
;MLRSDEVLDALHAVLSAAAAASPDVPEIKRNETLDDAFEALGIGASAYVNLVDGDLEKQDVALGAAADGYELAQRATVEIVVQAETDAARRAAIASIAGAMEAAIAADRTLGQTADFCEVTGLRRENLATDGVANVKGAELTLEILFRSDRPF
;
A
#
# COMPACT_ATOMS: atom_id res chain seq x y z
N MET A 1 -21.20 4.50 3.32
CA MET A 1 -19.79 4.25 3.00
C MET A 1 -19.77 3.24 1.86
N LEU A 2 -18.92 3.44 0.85
CA LEU A 2 -18.78 2.46 -0.22
C LEU A 2 -18.02 1.25 0.34
N ARG A 3 -18.28 0.05 -0.20
CA ARG A 3 -17.58 -1.14 0.28
C ARG A 3 -16.07 -1.05 -0.02
N SER A 4 -15.71 -0.35 -1.09
CA SER A 4 -14.33 0.02 -1.42
C SER A 4 -13.65 0.81 -0.29
N ASP A 5 -14.29 1.86 0.24
CA ASP A 5 -13.74 2.66 1.34
C ASP A 5 -13.47 1.80 2.58
N GLU A 6 -14.40 0.89 2.92
CA GLU A 6 -14.27 0.01 4.10
C GLU A 6 -13.08 -0.95 3.96
N VAL A 7 -12.89 -1.48 2.76
CA VAL A 7 -11.76 -2.37 2.44
C VAL A 7 -10.43 -1.62 2.47
N LEU A 8 -10.39 -0.39 1.96
CA LEU A 8 -9.19 0.46 1.98
C LEU A 8 -8.86 0.94 3.40
N ASP A 9 -9.86 1.26 4.22
CA ASP A 9 -9.70 1.55 5.65
C ASP A 9 -9.13 0.34 6.40
N ALA A 10 -9.65 -0.86 6.13
CA ALA A 10 -9.17 -2.11 6.73
C ALA A 10 -7.73 -2.41 6.30
N LEU A 11 -7.40 -2.21 5.02
CA LEU A 11 -6.04 -2.34 4.52
C LEU A 11 -5.10 -1.37 5.25
N HIS A 12 -5.46 -0.09 5.31
CA HIS A 12 -4.65 0.93 5.98
C HIS A 12 -4.43 0.59 7.45
N ALA A 13 -5.44 0.09 8.15
CA ALA A 13 -5.32 -0.35 9.53
C ALA A 13 -4.35 -1.52 9.71
N VAL A 14 -4.42 -2.54 8.85
CA VAL A 14 -3.49 -3.69 8.88
C VAL A 14 -2.05 -3.23 8.65
N LEU A 15 -1.82 -2.42 7.61
CA LEU A 15 -0.48 -1.92 7.30
C LEU A 15 0.05 -0.99 8.40
N SER A 16 -0.78 -0.11 8.93
CA SER A 16 -0.41 0.81 10.03
C SER A 16 -0.05 0.05 11.30
N ALA A 17 -0.75 -1.03 11.62
CA ALA A 17 -0.42 -1.89 12.75
C ALA A 17 0.94 -2.59 12.54
N ALA A 18 1.24 -3.03 11.31
CA ALA A 18 2.53 -3.61 10.97
C ALA A 18 3.68 -2.60 11.07
N ALA A 19 3.45 -1.36 10.65
CA ALA A 19 4.39 -0.26 10.81
C ALA A 19 4.65 0.04 12.29
N ALA A 20 3.61 0.15 13.12
CA ALA A 20 3.74 0.40 14.56
C ALA A 20 4.50 -0.74 15.29
N ALA A 21 4.44 -1.97 14.78
CA ALA A 21 5.18 -3.11 15.32
C ALA A 21 6.64 -3.17 14.87
N SER A 22 7.05 -2.37 13.88
CA SER A 22 8.37 -2.43 13.24
C SER A 22 9.13 -1.11 13.42
N PRO A 23 10.28 -1.10 14.11
CA PRO A 23 11.00 0.16 14.42
C PRO A 23 11.57 0.87 13.17
N ASP A 24 11.79 0.12 12.08
CA ASP A 24 12.39 0.63 10.84
C ASP A 24 11.35 1.09 9.81
N VAL A 25 10.06 0.97 10.13
CA VAL A 25 8.97 1.36 9.22
C VAL A 25 8.33 2.65 9.75
N PRO A 26 8.33 3.74 8.98
CA PRO A 26 7.66 4.97 9.40
C PRO A 26 6.14 4.78 9.42
N GLU A 27 5.44 5.73 10.04
CA GLU A 27 3.99 5.80 9.97
C GLU A 27 3.50 5.81 8.51
N ILE A 28 2.48 5.02 8.21
CA ILE A 28 1.91 4.92 6.87
C ILE A 28 0.83 6.00 6.71
N LYS A 29 1.12 6.99 5.88
CA LYS A 29 0.14 8.01 5.48
C LYS A 29 -0.83 7.46 4.43
N ARG A 30 -1.89 8.20 4.11
CA ARG A 30 -2.86 7.77 3.11
C ARG A 30 -3.29 8.93 2.22
N ASN A 31 -3.16 8.74 0.91
CA ASN A 31 -3.49 9.71 -0.13
C ASN A 31 -2.82 11.09 0.05
N GLU A 32 -1.66 11.12 0.71
CA GLU A 32 -0.83 12.33 0.76
C GLU A 32 -0.03 12.49 -0.53
N THR A 33 0.60 13.64 -0.71
CA THR A 33 1.32 13.97 -1.94
C THR A 33 2.80 13.58 -1.88
N LEU A 34 3.44 13.52 -3.06
CA LEU A 34 4.89 13.36 -3.15
C LEU A 34 5.64 14.55 -2.55
N ASP A 35 5.04 15.75 -2.55
CA ASP A 35 5.64 16.94 -1.93
C ASP A 35 5.74 16.77 -0.40
N ASP A 36 4.72 16.17 0.23
CA ASP A 36 4.75 15.84 1.67
C ASP A 36 5.88 14.86 2.00
N ALA A 37 6.13 13.91 1.09
CA ALA A 37 7.26 12.99 1.23
C ALA A 37 8.61 13.73 1.21
N PHE A 38 8.80 14.65 0.26
CA PHE A 38 10.05 15.41 0.17
C PHE A 38 10.21 16.41 1.32
N GLU A 39 9.14 17.02 1.82
CA GLU A 39 9.19 17.86 3.00
C GLU A 39 9.63 17.06 4.23
N ALA A 40 9.03 15.88 4.45
CA ALA A 40 9.40 15.00 5.56
C ALA A 40 10.88 14.58 5.52
N LEU A 41 11.38 14.20 4.34
CA LEU A 41 12.79 13.87 4.15
C LEU A 41 13.70 15.11 4.33
N GLY A 42 13.27 16.28 3.85
CA GLY A 42 13.99 17.54 3.99
C GLY A 42 14.20 18.00 5.43
N ILE A 43 13.28 17.64 6.34
CA ILE A 43 13.39 17.93 7.77
C ILE A 43 14.01 16.79 8.59
N GLY A 44 14.51 15.73 7.94
CA GLY A 44 15.37 14.71 8.54
C GLY A 44 14.77 13.31 8.68
N ALA A 45 13.59 13.02 8.09
CA ALA A 45 13.12 11.64 7.98
C ALA A 45 14.02 10.83 7.04
N SER A 46 14.25 9.55 7.35
CA SER A 46 15.00 8.62 6.49
C SER A 46 14.12 7.85 5.51
N ALA A 47 12.82 7.79 5.78
CA ALA A 47 11.83 7.12 4.95
C ALA A 47 10.46 7.79 5.10
N TYR A 48 9.66 7.69 4.04
CA TYR A 48 8.27 8.10 3.97
C TYR A 48 7.47 6.99 3.29
N VAL A 49 6.29 6.68 3.82
CA VAL A 49 5.41 5.63 3.28
C VAL A 49 3.98 6.15 3.19
N ASN A 50 3.36 5.98 2.03
CA ASN A 50 2.03 6.48 1.73
C ASN A 50 1.21 5.39 1.04
N LEU A 51 0.02 5.11 1.55
CA LEU A 51 -0.98 4.28 0.88
C LEU A 51 -1.79 5.16 -0.06
N VAL A 52 -1.72 4.89 -1.35
CA VAL A 52 -2.56 5.52 -2.37
C VAL A 52 -3.70 4.57 -2.68
N ASP A 53 -4.92 5.06 -2.47
CA ASP A 53 -6.13 4.38 -2.89
C ASP A 53 -6.14 4.32 -4.41
N GLY A 54 -6.15 3.10 -4.95
CA GLY A 54 -6.15 2.88 -6.39
C GLY A 54 -7.56 2.73 -6.95
N ASP A 55 -7.63 2.18 -8.16
CA ASP A 55 -8.89 2.01 -8.87
C ASP A 55 -9.68 0.80 -8.35
N LEU A 56 -11.01 0.93 -8.42
CA LEU A 56 -11.96 -0.15 -8.24
C LEU A 56 -12.38 -0.71 -9.60
N GLU A 57 -12.16 -2.00 -9.80
CA GLU A 57 -12.51 -2.71 -11.02
C GLU A 57 -13.52 -3.82 -10.72
N LYS A 58 -14.50 -4.00 -11.61
CA LYS A 58 -15.40 -5.15 -11.55
C LYS A 58 -14.75 -6.32 -12.29
N GLN A 59 -14.57 -7.45 -11.60
CA GLN A 59 -13.92 -8.63 -12.19
C GLN A 59 -14.90 -9.43 -13.06
N ASP A 60 -16.10 -9.75 -12.54
CA ASP A 60 -17.16 -10.41 -13.31
C ASP A 60 -18.53 -10.32 -12.60
N VAL A 61 -19.62 -10.71 -13.28
CA VAL A 61 -20.89 -11.06 -12.60
C VAL A 61 -20.83 -12.56 -12.33
N ALA A 62 -20.87 -12.96 -11.06
CA ALA A 62 -20.77 -14.37 -10.67
C ALA A 62 -21.74 -15.25 -11.49
N LEU A 63 -21.20 -16.09 -12.37
CA LEU A 63 -22.00 -17.04 -13.15
C LEU A 63 -22.38 -18.23 -12.25
N GLY A 64 -23.46 -18.06 -11.49
CA GLY A 64 -24.18 -19.14 -10.83
C GLY A 64 -24.32 -19.02 -9.31
N ALA A 65 -25.58 -18.99 -8.89
CA ALA A 65 -26.10 -19.21 -7.54
C ALA A 65 -26.14 -18.03 -6.54
N ALA A 66 -26.06 -16.78 -7.01
CA ALA A 66 -26.92 -15.69 -6.56
C ALA A 66 -26.74 -14.50 -7.51
N ALA A 67 -27.82 -13.99 -8.08
CA ALA A 67 -27.82 -12.75 -8.87
C ALA A 67 -27.64 -11.49 -7.99
N ASP A 68 -27.12 -11.64 -6.76
CA ASP A 68 -27.29 -10.67 -5.67
C ASP A 68 -25.96 -10.04 -5.18
N GLY A 69 -24.86 -10.18 -5.93
CA GLY A 69 -23.59 -9.56 -5.57
C GLY A 69 -22.62 -9.39 -6.75
N TYR A 70 -21.77 -8.37 -6.66
CA TYR A 70 -20.69 -8.04 -7.57
C TYR A 70 -19.36 -8.53 -6.99
N GLU A 71 -18.53 -9.16 -7.82
CA GLU A 71 -17.14 -9.45 -7.48
C GLU A 71 -16.27 -8.27 -7.95
N LEU A 72 -15.62 -7.63 -7.00
CA LEU A 72 -14.84 -6.41 -7.20
C LEU A 72 -13.39 -6.65 -6.82
N ALA A 73 -12.49 -6.01 -7.58
CA ALA A 73 -11.08 -5.90 -7.28
C ALA A 73 -10.75 -4.44 -6.99
N GLN A 74 -10.30 -4.16 -5.77
CA GLN A 74 -9.73 -2.88 -5.40
C GLN A 74 -8.20 -2.98 -5.53
N ARG A 75 -7.61 -2.05 -6.28
CA ARG A 75 -6.16 -1.87 -6.31
C ARG A 75 -5.76 -0.82 -5.28
N ALA A 76 -4.61 -1.00 -4.66
CA ALA A 76 -3.96 -0.01 -3.83
C ALA A 76 -2.46 -0.04 -4.07
N THR A 77 -1.80 1.09 -3.88
CA THR A 77 -0.34 1.20 -4.03
C THR A 77 0.25 1.76 -2.76
N VAL A 78 1.25 1.09 -2.21
CA VAL A 78 2.09 1.64 -1.14
C VAL A 78 3.31 2.26 -1.78
N GLU A 79 3.36 3.59 -1.78
CA GLU A 79 4.51 4.38 -2.18
C GLU A 79 5.52 4.42 -1.03
N ILE A 80 6.78 4.13 -1.35
CA ILE A 80 7.89 4.07 -0.42
C ILE A 80 8.96 5.00 -0.95
N VAL A 81 9.31 6.03 -0.19
CA VAL A 81 10.41 6.94 -0.51
C VAL A 81 11.45 6.84 0.60
N VAL A 82 12.70 6.54 0.25
CA VAL A 82 13.79 6.40 1.22
C VAL A 82 14.94 7.33 0.88
N GLN A 83 15.57 7.87 1.92
CA GLN A 83 16.79 8.66 1.82
C GLN A 83 17.90 8.02 2.67
N ALA A 84 19.02 7.71 2.02
CA ALA A 84 20.22 7.22 2.71
C ALA A 84 21.46 7.45 1.85
N GLU A 85 22.63 7.63 2.46
CA GLU A 85 23.88 7.98 1.76
C GLU A 85 24.25 6.99 0.65
N THR A 86 24.08 5.69 0.89
CA THR A 86 24.47 4.64 -0.06
C THR A 86 23.27 4.00 -0.74
N ASP A 87 23.43 3.59 -2.00
CA ASP A 87 22.38 2.83 -2.71
C ASP A 87 22.07 1.50 -2.03
N ALA A 88 23.07 0.85 -1.42
CA ALA A 88 22.86 -0.38 -0.66
C ALA A 88 21.94 -0.16 0.55
N ALA A 89 22.14 0.94 1.30
CA ALA A 89 21.27 1.29 2.42
C ALA A 89 19.84 1.59 1.96
N ARG A 90 19.66 2.34 0.86
CA ARG A 90 18.33 2.60 0.28
C ARG A 90 17.62 1.32 -0.14
N ARG A 91 18.32 0.41 -0.82
CA ARG A 91 17.77 -0.89 -1.22
C ARG A 91 17.38 -1.75 -0.02
N ALA A 92 18.19 -1.74 1.05
CA ALA A 92 17.90 -2.46 2.28
C ALA A 92 16.67 -1.89 3.00
N ALA A 93 16.54 -0.56 3.08
CA ALA A 93 15.38 0.10 3.67
C ALA A 93 14.08 -0.24 2.89
N ILE A 94 14.10 -0.12 1.56
CA ILE A 94 12.95 -0.51 0.72
C ILE A 94 12.59 -1.98 0.93
N ALA A 95 13.58 -2.89 0.97
CA ALA A 95 13.33 -4.31 1.18
C ALA A 95 12.75 -4.61 2.57
N SER A 96 13.21 -3.91 3.61
CA SER A 96 12.69 -4.03 4.96
C SER A 96 11.22 -3.61 5.02
N ILE A 97 10.90 -2.42 4.50
CA ILE A 97 9.53 -1.88 4.49
C ILE A 97 8.61 -2.78 3.67
N ALA A 98 8.98 -3.12 2.44
CA ALA A 98 8.16 -3.98 1.57
C ALA A 98 7.94 -5.37 2.19
N GLY A 99 8.98 -5.95 2.80
CA GLY A 99 8.87 -7.25 3.48
C GLY A 99 7.97 -7.22 4.71
N ALA A 100 7.98 -6.12 5.47
CA ALA A 100 7.05 -5.93 6.59
C ALA A 100 5.60 -5.85 6.11
N MET A 101 5.33 -5.14 5.00
CA MET A 101 3.99 -5.07 4.41
C MET A 101 3.53 -6.43 3.88
N GLU A 102 4.39 -7.13 3.13
CA GLU A 102 4.08 -8.46 2.61
C GLU A 102 3.78 -9.45 3.75
N ALA A 103 4.59 -9.43 4.82
CA ALA A 103 4.37 -10.28 5.99
C ALA A 103 3.04 -9.98 6.69
N ALA A 104 2.66 -8.70 6.79
CA ALA A 104 1.39 -8.29 7.37
C ALA A 104 0.19 -8.82 6.57
N ILE A 105 0.21 -8.65 5.24
CA ILE A 105 -0.83 -9.17 4.36
C ILE A 105 -0.86 -10.71 4.36
N ALA A 106 0.30 -11.36 4.40
CA ALA A 106 0.36 -12.82 4.49
C ALA A 106 -0.20 -13.36 5.82
N ALA A 107 -0.09 -12.59 6.91
CA ALA A 107 -0.65 -12.95 8.21
C ALA A 107 -2.18 -12.84 8.25
N ASP A 108 -2.77 -11.89 7.52
CA ASP A 108 -4.22 -11.75 7.37
C ASP A 108 -4.61 -11.26 5.97
N ARG A 109 -4.84 -12.22 5.07
CA ARG A 109 -5.31 -11.93 3.70
C ARG A 109 -6.78 -11.50 3.62
N THR A 110 -7.50 -11.53 4.73
CA THR A 110 -8.93 -11.15 4.77
C THR A 110 -9.14 -9.74 5.29
N LEU A 111 -8.08 -9.06 5.74
CA LEU A 111 -8.14 -7.72 6.31
C LEU A 111 -9.22 -7.62 7.41
N GLY A 112 -9.16 -8.53 8.37
CA GLY A 112 -10.16 -8.63 9.44
C GLY A 112 -11.53 -9.07 8.94
N GLN A 113 -11.59 -9.96 7.93
CA GLN A 113 -12.83 -10.41 7.26
C GLN A 113 -13.54 -9.32 6.43
N THR A 114 -12.86 -8.22 6.12
CA THR A 114 -13.39 -7.15 5.26
C THR A 114 -13.23 -7.48 3.77
N ALA A 115 -12.20 -8.25 3.42
CA ALA A 115 -11.95 -8.75 2.07
C ALA A 115 -12.08 -10.28 2.02
N ASP A 116 -12.39 -10.80 0.82
CA ASP A 116 -12.32 -12.24 0.56
C ASP A 116 -10.86 -12.68 0.44
N PHE A 117 -10.03 -11.84 -0.19
CA PHE A 117 -8.61 -12.09 -0.39
C PHE A 117 -7.85 -10.79 -0.64
N CYS A 118 -6.61 -10.73 -0.17
CA CYS A 118 -5.68 -9.63 -0.43
C CYS A 118 -4.29 -10.20 -0.65
N GLU A 119 -3.59 -9.66 -1.63
CA GLU A 119 -2.19 -10.01 -1.88
C GLU A 119 -1.38 -8.83 -2.42
N VAL A 120 -0.06 -8.96 -2.26
CA VAL A 120 0.91 -8.11 -2.94
C VAL A 120 1.15 -8.68 -4.33
N THR A 121 0.89 -7.89 -5.37
CA THR A 121 0.98 -8.33 -6.77
C THR A 121 2.23 -7.82 -7.48
N GLY A 122 2.91 -6.81 -6.92
CA GLY A 122 4.12 -6.28 -7.53
C GLY A 122 4.93 -5.36 -6.63
N LEU A 123 6.23 -5.27 -6.93
CA LEU A 123 7.14 -4.26 -6.37
C LEU A 123 7.91 -3.61 -7.53
N ARG A 124 7.59 -2.36 -7.83
CA ARG A 124 8.28 -1.54 -8.83
C ARG A 124 9.25 -0.62 -8.12
N ARG A 125 10.54 -0.67 -8.47
CA ARG A 125 11.55 0.25 -7.90
C ARG A 125 11.77 1.39 -8.86
N GLU A 126 11.70 2.61 -8.35
CA GLU A 126 11.84 3.82 -9.14
C GLU A 126 13.06 4.63 -8.70
N ASN A 127 13.77 5.19 -9.67
CA ASN A 127 14.79 6.19 -9.38
C ASN A 127 14.12 7.55 -9.36
N LEU A 128 13.79 8.02 -8.16
CA LEU A 128 13.38 9.40 -7.94
C LEU A 128 14.62 10.28 -7.98
N ALA A 129 14.90 10.86 -9.16
CA ALA A 129 15.86 11.95 -9.29
C ALA A 129 15.07 13.26 -9.23
N THR A 130 15.28 14.06 -8.18
CA THR A 130 14.62 15.36 -8.02
C THR A 130 15.63 16.45 -7.67
N ASP A 131 15.39 17.66 -8.15
CA ASP A 131 16.16 18.86 -7.84
C ASP A 131 15.76 19.36 -6.44
N GLY A 132 16.36 18.79 -5.38
CA GLY A 132 16.16 19.31 -4.03
C GLY A 132 16.52 18.34 -2.90
N VAL A 133 16.39 17.03 -3.13
CA VAL A 133 16.68 16.01 -2.11
C VAL A 133 17.61 14.96 -2.70
N ALA A 134 18.90 15.08 -2.37
CA ALA A 134 19.91 14.14 -2.84
C ALA A 134 19.73 12.77 -2.16
N ASN A 135 20.21 11.72 -2.84
CA ASN A 135 20.26 10.36 -2.32
C ASN A 135 18.88 9.79 -1.94
N VAL A 136 17.87 10.04 -2.77
CA VAL A 136 16.53 9.48 -2.61
C VAL A 136 16.32 8.30 -3.58
N LYS A 137 15.48 7.34 -3.17
CA LYS A 137 15.00 6.26 -4.04
C LYS A 137 13.53 5.97 -3.73
N GLY A 138 12.76 5.68 -4.78
CA GLY A 138 11.34 5.35 -4.69
C GLY A 138 11.11 3.85 -4.91
N ALA A 139 9.99 3.36 -4.39
CA ALA A 139 9.41 2.10 -4.78
C ALA A 139 7.90 2.15 -4.60
N GLU A 140 7.19 1.36 -5.40
CA GLU A 140 5.76 1.17 -5.31
C GLU A 140 5.49 -0.31 -5.10
N LEU A 141 4.75 -0.63 -4.06
CA LEU A 141 4.26 -1.97 -3.77
C LEU A 141 2.78 -2.00 -4.15
N THR A 142 2.41 -2.79 -5.16
CA THR A 142 1.02 -2.91 -5.61
C THR A 142 0.32 -4.02 -4.84
N LEU A 143 -0.89 -3.72 -4.36
CA LEU A 143 -1.79 -4.66 -3.71
C LEU A 143 -3.07 -4.81 -4.51
N GLU A 144 -3.57 -6.03 -4.57
CA GLU A 144 -4.90 -6.35 -5.10
C GLU A 144 -5.76 -6.94 -3.99
N ILE A 145 -7.00 -6.46 -3.91
CA ILE A 145 -7.95 -6.83 -2.87
C ILE A 145 -9.23 -7.26 -3.55
N LEU A 146 -9.60 -8.52 -3.35
CA LEU A 146 -10.82 -9.12 -3.87
C LEU A 146 -11.89 -9.14 -2.79
N PHE A 147 -13.09 -8.67 -3.13
CA PHE A 147 -14.22 -8.68 -2.21
C PHE A 147 -15.54 -8.69 -2.97
N ARG A 148 -16.60 -9.09 -2.26
CA ARG A 148 -17.98 -9.02 -2.74
C ARG A 148 -18.70 -7.80 -2.20
N SER A 149 -19.58 -7.24 -3.02
CA SER A 149 -20.48 -6.16 -2.65
C SER A 149 -21.87 -6.38 -3.23
N ASP A 150 -22.91 -5.92 -2.56
CA ASP A 150 -24.28 -5.84 -3.10
C ASP A 150 -24.42 -4.69 -4.13
N ARG A 151 -23.36 -3.90 -4.31
CA ARG A 151 -23.29 -2.76 -5.23
C ARG A 151 -22.12 -2.89 -6.20
N PRO A 152 -22.22 -2.29 -7.39
CA PRO A 152 -21.14 -2.34 -8.37
C PRO A 152 -19.97 -1.40 -8.06
N PHE A 153 -20.10 -0.53 -7.05
CA PHE A 153 -19.11 0.40 -6.54
C PHE A 153 -19.41 0.74 -5.07
#